data_AF-A0A7C1IFT8-F1
#
_entry.id   AF-A0A7C1IFT8-F1
#
_cell.length_a   1.000
_cell.length_b   1.000
_cell.length_c   1.000
_cell.angle_alpha   90.00
_cell.angle_beta   90.00
_cell.angle_gamma   90.00
#
_symmetry.space_group_name_H-M   'P 1'
#
loop_
_entity.id
_entity.type
_entity.pdbx_description
1 polymer ?
#
loop_
_entity_poly.entity_id
_entity_poly.type
_entity_poly.pdbx_seq_one_letter_code
_entity_poly.pdbx_strand_id
1 'polypeptide(L)'
;MYSENKFEVSVGKSRFSIDGISLDIESEDSCIKGNLEFERIVPWPVALFSPGVMGWYSFVPRMECYHGVLSFDHKIKGALEINGEAVDFSGGRGYCEKDWGVSMPSSWVWLQSNHFEESDVSVFASIAKIPFRGRSFTGHIAGLYYKGRVYRFATYTGAKISGLRLDENIVSFSLEDSRYRLKIKGEKKEGVVLAAPKFGEMSSKITESLASVVEVSFYRKKRKGREKIFEGRGKNAGLEITGDIKELGGK
;
A
#
# COMPACT_ATOMS: atom_id res chain seq x y z
N MET A 1 -21.84 9.74 -5.48
CA MET A 1 -22.92 8.86 -4.95
C MET A 1 -22.23 7.58 -4.50
N TYR A 2 -22.42 7.11 -3.25
CA TYR A 2 -21.75 5.91 -2.72
C TYR A 2 -22.68 4.70 -2.91
N SER A 3 -22.20 3.64 -3.56
CA SER A 3 -22.95 2.38 -3.73
C SER A 3 -22.56 1.39 -2.65
N GLU A 4 -23.53 0.88 -1.88
CA GLU A 4 -23.27 -0.01 -0.73
C GLU A 4 -22.73 -1.40 -1.12
N ASN A 5 -22.83 -1.79 -2.40
CA ASN A 5 -22.46 -3.14 -2.86
C ASN A 5 -21.19 -3.21 -3.73
N LYS A 6 -20.64 -2.07 -4.18
CA LYS A 6 -19.39 -2.00 -4.96
C LYS A 6 -18.65 -0.71 -4.65
N PHE A 7 -17.33 -0.79 -4.44
CA PHE A 7 -16.51 0.39 -4.23
C PHE A 7 -16.56 1.30 -5.46
N GLU A 8 -17.13 2.49 -5.27
CA GLU A 8 -17.24 3.52 -6.28
C GLU A 8 -17.27 4.90 -5.62
N VAL A 9 -16.43 5.80 -6.12
CA VAL A 9 -16.30 7.18 -5.64
C VAL A 9 -16.28 8.11 -6.85
N SER A 10 -16.87 9.30 -6.71
CA SER A 10 -16.80 10.35 -7.73
C SER A 10 -16.32 11.64 -7.09
N VAL A 11 -15.41 12.34 -7.77
CA VAL A 11 -14.88 13.65 -7.38
C VAL A 11 -14.94 14.54 -8.61
N GLY A 12 -15.76 15.60 -8.55
CA GLY A 12 -16.08 16.39 -9.74
C GLY A 12 -16.68 15.51 -10.84
N LYS A 13 -16.08 15.55 -12.04
CA LYS A 13 -16.46 14.72 -13.19
C LYS A 13 -15.70 13.39 -13.26
N SER A 14 -14.74 13.16 -12.36
CA SER A 14 -13.95 11.94 -12.33
C SER A 14 -14.62 10.85 -11.50
N ARG A 15 -14.44 9.59 -11.90
CA ARG A 15 -15.01 8.39 -11.25
C ARG A 15 -13.92 7.36 -11.00
N PHE A 16 -13.95 6.78 -9.82
CA PHE A 16 -13.00 5.77 -9.35
C PHE A 16 -13.78 4.54 -8.90
N SER A 17 -13.36 3.36 -9.34
CA SER A 17 -13.98 2.10 -8.97
C SER A 17 -12.94 0.99 -8.88
N ILE A 18 -13.34 -0.18 -8.41
CA ILE A 18 -12.44 -1.34 -8.39
C ILE A 18 -12.08 -1.85 -9.79
N ASP A 19 -12.93 -1.58 -10.78
CA ASP A 19 -12.80 -2.07 -12.16
C ASP A 19 -12.10 -1.05 -13.08
N GLY A 20 -11.76 0.14 -12.58
CA GLY A 20 -11.14 1.18 -13.41
C GLY A 20 -11.36 2.60 -12.91
N ILE A 21 -10.76 3.54 -13.63
CA ILE A 21 -10.89 4.99 -13.41
C ILE A 21 -11.34 5.68 -14.70
N SER A 22 -12.15 6.72 -14.52
CA SER A 22 -12.53 7.69 -15.54
C SER A 22 -12.11 9.05 -15.04
N LEU A 23 -11.21 9.72 -15.75
CA LEU A 23 -10.69 11.02 -15.38
C LEU A 23 -11.25 12.08 -16.32
N ASP A 24 -11.72 13.17 -15.73
CA ASP A 24 -12.05 14.42 -16.40
C ASP A 24 -11.68 15.53 -15.42
N ILE A 25 -10.42 15.95 -15.52
CA ILE A 25 -9.78 16.94 -14.66
C ILE A 25 -9.37 18.09 -15.56
N GLU A 26 -9.83 19.29 -15.21
CA GLU A 26 -9.50 20.54 -15.89
C GLU A 26 -9.18 21.57 -14.81
N SER A 27 -7.93 22.03 -14.80
CA SER A 27 -7.41 23.07 -13.91
C SER A 27 -6.56 24.07 -14.71
N GLU A 28 -6.13 25.15 -14.07
CA GLU A 28 -5.26 26.17 -14.70
C GLU A 28 -3.96 25.55 -15.24
N ASP A 29 -3.42 24.54 -14.55
CA ASP A 29 -2.11 23.95 -14.83
C ASP A 29 -2.18 22.56 -15.48
N SER A 30 -3.36 21.92 -15.57
CA SER A 30 -3.46 20.55 -16.08
C SER A 30 -4.82 20.20 -16.67
N CYS A 31 -4.79 19.45 -17.77
CA CYS A 31 -5.96 18.82 -18.37
C CYS A 31 -5.71 17.32 -18.50
N ILE A 32 -6.52 16.48 -17.83
CA ILE A 32 -6.42 15.02 -17.87
C ILE A 32 -7.79 14.45 -18.18
N LYS A 33 -7.89 13.72 -19.30
CA LYS A 33 -9.14 13.09 -19.75
C LYS A 33 -8.91 11.66 -20.22
N GLY A 34 -9.82 10.75 -19.90
CA GLY A 34 -9.78 9.39 -20.44
C GLY A 34 -10.23 8.33 -19.45
N ASN A 35 -10.06 7.07 -19.84
CA ASN A 35 -10.53 5.92 -19.07
C ASN A 35 -9.44 4.85 -19.02
N LEU A 36 -9.24 4.29 -17.85
CA LEU A 36 -8.43 3.09 -17.64
C LEU A 36 -9.32 1.99 -17.06
N GLU A 37 -9.28 0.81 -17.67
CA GLU A 37 -9.91 -0.42 -17.20
C GLU A 37 -8.88 -1.26 -16.43
N PHE A 38 -9.31 -1.85 -15.32
CA PHE A 38 -8.50 -2.75 -14.50
C PHE A 38 -8.93 -4.20 -14.71
N GLU A 39 -8.00 -5.02 -15.20
CA GLU A 39 -8.21 -6.44 -15.46
C GLU A 39 -7.39 -7.31 -14.49
N ARG A 40 -7.80 -8.56 -14.29
CA ARG A 40 -7.07 -9.56 -13.46
C ARG A 40 -6.76 -9.06 -12.05
N ILE A 41 -7.74 -8.40 -11.43
CA ILE A 41 -7.63 -7.87 -10.07
C ILE A 41 -7.32 -9.00 -9.09
N VAL A 42 -6.21 -8.85 -8.37
CA VAL A 42 -5.80 -9.72 -7.27
C VAL A 42 -6.18 -9.01 -5.97
N PRO A 43 -7.30 -9.36 -5.32
CA PRO A 43 -7.70 -8.71 -4.09
C PRO A 43 -6.85 -9.19 -2.90
N TRP A 44 -6.87 -8.44 -1.80
CA TRP A 44 -6.33 -8.95 -0.55
C TRP A 44 -7.13 -10.19 -0.08
N PRO A 45 -6.47 -11.30 0.34
CA PRO A 45 -7.19 -12.49 0.78
C PRO A 45 -8.04 -12.23 2.03
N VAL A 46 -9.34 -12.48 1.94
CA VAL A 46 -10.31 -12.35 3.03
C VAL A 46 -10.71 -13.70 3.62
N ALA A 47 -11.15 -13.69 4.88
CA ALA A 47 -11.79 -14.81 5.56
C ALA A 47 -12.90 -14.29 6.48
N LEU A 48 -13.76 -15.16 7.00
CA LEU A 48 -14.92 -14.77 7.83
C LEU A 48 -14.54 -13.83 8.99
N PHE A 49 -13.42 -14.09 9.66
CA PHE A 49 -12.90 -13.27 10.76
C PHE A 49 -11.74 -12.34 10.36
N SER A 50 -11.57 -12.11 9.06
CA SER A 50 -10.50 -11.28 8.49
C SER A 50 -10.98 -10.69 7.16
N PRO A 51 -11.96 -9.76 7.17
CA PRO A 51 -12.63 -9.29 5.95
C PRO A 51 -11.80 -8.26 5.14
N GLY A 52 -10.48 -8.24 5.30
CA GLY A 52 -9.60 -7.34 4.57
C GLY A 52 -8.17 -7.33 5.11
N VAL A 53 -7.41 -6.31 4.69
CA VAL A 53 -6.00 -6.11 5.05
C VAL A 53 -5.78 -5.91 6.55
N MET A 54 -6.72 -5.27 7.24
CA MET A 54 -6.68 -5.08 8.69
C MET A 54 -7.05 -6.32 9.51
N GLY A 55 -7.48 -7.42 8.88
CA GLY A 55 -7.94 -8.60 9.61
C GLY A 55 -9.10 -8.26 10.55
N TRP A 56 -9.10 -8.83 11.76
CA TRP A 56 -10.16 -8.58 12.75
C TRP A 56 -10.21 -7.13 13.26
N TYR A 57 -9.16 -6.32 13.04
CA TYR A 57 -9.17 -4.91 13.41
C TYR A 57 -10.25 -4.12 12.65
N SER A 58 -10.70 -4.60 11.49
CA SER A 58 -11.84 -4.00 10.77
C SER A 58 -13.13 -3.93 11.59
N PHE A 59 -13.27 -4.79 12.60
CA PHE A 59 -14.43 -4.83 13.49
C PHE A 59 -14.29 -3.92 14.71
N VAL A 60 -13.11 -3.35 14.96
CA VAL A 60 -12.89 -2.43 16.09
C VAL A 60 -13.54 -1.09 15.73
N PRO A 61 -14.53 -0.61 16.50
CA PRO A 61 -15.20 0.65 16.20
C PRO A 61 -14.31 1.85 16.53
N ARG A 62 -14.47 2.95 15.78
CA ARG A 62 -13.82 4.25 16.01
C ARG A 62 -12.29 4.19 16.01
N MET A 63 -11.70 3.38 15.12
CA MET A 63 -10.28 3.52 14.82
C MET A 63 -10.06 4.88 14.14
N GLU A 64 -8.90 5.50 14.38
CA GLU A 64 -8.57 6.78 13.77
C GLU A 64 -8.52 6.67 12.24
N CYS A 65 -7.95 5.56 11.75
CA CYS A 65 -7.80 5.20 10.35
C CYS A 65 -8.15 3.72 10.16
N TYR A 66 -8.97 3.46 9.17
CA TYR A 66 -9.21 2.16 8.59
C TYR A 66 -8.53 2.10 7.22
N HIS A 67 -7.97 0.94 6.91
CA HIS A 67 -7.18 0.69 5.71
C HIS A 67 -7.75 -0.49 4.92
N GLY A 68 -7.76 -0.38 3.60
CA GLY A 68 -8.30 -1.40 2.70
C GLY A 68 -7.46 -1.55 1.44
N VAL A 69 -6.89 -2.73 1.20
CA VAL A 69 -6.24 -3.06 -0.07
C VAL A 69 -7.25 -3.73 -0.98
N LEU A 70 -7.74 -2.96 -1.96
CA LEU A 70 -8.79 -3.37 -2.87
C LEU A 70 -8.22 -4.21 -4.02
N SER A 71 -7.10 -3.75 -4.58
CA SER A 71 -6.35 -4.47 -5.60
C SER A 71 -4.88 -4.49 -5.23
N PHE A 72 -4.38 -5.67 -4.87
CA PHE A 72 -2.98 -5.94 -4.62
C PHE A 72 -2.14 -5.90 -5.91
N ASP A 73 -2.76 -6.32 -7.01
CA ASP A 73 -2.21 -6.26 -8.36
C ASP A 73 -3.35 -6.28 -9.38
N HIS A 74 -3.25 -5.51 -10.46
CA HIS A 74 -4.12 -5.63 -11.63
C HIS A 74 -3.36 -5.24 -12.90
N LYS A 75 -3.90 -5.61 -14.05
CA LYS A 75 -3.47 -5.12 -15.36
C LYS A 75 -4.27 -3.89 -15.74
N ILE A 76 -3.62 -2.95 -16.41
CA ILE A 76 -4.23 -1.72 -16.89
C ILE A 76 -4.44 -1.84 -18.40
N LYS A 77 -5.58 -1.34 -18.86
CA LYS A 77 -5.93 -1.20 -20.27
C LYS A 77 -6.55 0.17 -20.52
N GLY A 78 -6.18 0.82 -21.62
CA GLY A 78 -6.68 2.13 -21.98
C GLY A 78 -5.59 3.20 -21.93
N ALA A 79 -6.01 4.43 -22.17
CA ALA A 79 -5.12 5.58 -22.32
C ALA A 79 -5.75 6.82 -21.68
N LEU A 80 -4.88 7.77 -21.33
CA LEU A 80 -5.28 9.10 -20.89
C LEU A 80 -4.71 10.13 -21.86
N GLU A 81 -5.48 11.16 -22.15
CA GLU A 81 -4.99 12.41 -22.71
C GLU A 81 -4.53 13.28 -21.56
N ILE A 82 -3.24 13.59 -21.50
CA ILE A 82 -2.60 14.40 -20.46
C ILE A 82 -2.00 15.62 -21.14
N ASN A 83 -2.54 16.79 -20.86
CA ASN A 83 -2.11 18.07 -21.44
C ASN A 83 -2.02 18.06 -22.98
N GLY A 84 -2.97 17.38 -23.63
CA GLY A 84 -3.05 17.23 -25.08
C GLY A 84 -2.22 16.08 -25.66
N GLU A 85 -1.45 15.36 -24.84
CA GLU A 85 -0.68 14.18 -25.27
C GLU A 85 -1.40 12.89 -24.88
N ALA A 86 -1.59 11.99 -25.85
CA ALA A 86 -2.14 10.66 -25.59
C ALA A 86 -1.06 9.74 -24.99
N VAL A 87 -1.29 9.28 -23.76
CA VAL A 87 -0.42 8.37 -23.04
C VAL A 87 -1.13 7.02 -22.88
N ASP A 88 -0.58 5.97 -23.50
CA ASP A 88 -1.09 4.61 -23.39
C ASP A 88 -0.59 3.93 -22.11
N PHE A 89 -1.52 3.45 -21.29
CA PHE A 89 -1.24 2.71 -20.04
C PHE A 89 -1.42 1.19 -20.21
N SER A 90 -1.80 0.74 -21.41
CA SER A 90 -2.11 -0.65 -21.69
C SER A 90 -0.92 -1.58 -21.41
N GLY A 91 -1.19 -2.69 -20.72
CA GLY A 91 -0.15 -3.64 -20.30
C GLY A 91 0.55 -3.26 -18.98
N GLY A 92 0.31 -2.04 -18.48
CA GLY A 92 0.72 -1.57 -17.18
C GLY A 92 0.17 -2.41 -16.02
N ARG A 93 0.70 -2.18 -14.83
CA ARG A 93 0.24 -2.80 -13.59
C ARG A 93 -0.11 -1.72 -12.58
N GLY A 94 -1.07 -2.03 -11.71
CA GLY A 94 -1.47 -1.10 -10.68
C GLY A 94 -1.88 -1.75 -9.38
N TYR A 95 -2.10 -0.87 -8.42
CA TYR A 95 -2.48 -1.15 -7.05
C TYR A 95 -3.58 -0.18 -6.65
N CYS A 96 -4.51 -0.63 -5.82
CA CYS A 96 -5.61 0.19 -5.35
C CYS A 96 -5.85 -0.06 -3.86
N GLU A 97 -5.84 1.02 -3.09
CA GLU A 97 -6.20 1.02 -1.68
C GLU A 97 -7.22 2.11 -1.36
N LYS A 98 -7.79 2.03 -0.17
CA LYS A 98 -8.64 3.04 0.40
C LYS A 98 -8.32 3.21 1.89
N ASP A 99 -8.33 4.46 2.32
CA ASP A 99 -8.25 4.83 3.72
C ASP A 99 -9.45 5.68 4.11
N TRP A 100 -10.00 5.43 5.30
CA TRP A 100 -11.13 6.19 5.81
C TRP A 100 -11.12 6.25 7.34
N GLY A 101 -11.75 7.25 7.92
CA GLY A 101 -11.72 7.47 9.36
C GLY A 101 -11.70 8.96 9.68
N VAL A 102 -11.12 9.32 10.81
CA VAL A 102 -11.02 10.71 11.28
C VAL A 102 -9.62 11.30 11.08
N SER A 103 -8.56 10.49 11.12
CA SER A 103 -7.17 10.96 11.00
C SER A 103 -6.25 9.83 10.55
N MET A 104 -5.17 10.16 9.85
CA MET A 104 -4.03 9.24 9.69
C MET A 104 -3.29 9.01 11.03
N PRO A 105 -2.55 7.89 11.17
CA PRO A 105 -1.71 7.63 12.34
C PRO A 105 -0.72 8.76 12.66
N SER A 106 -0.25 8.87 13.90
CA SER A 106 0.76 9.88 14.27
C SER A 106 2.09 9.70 13.52
N SER A 107 2.46 8.45 13.29
CA SER A 107 3.67 8.04 12.59
C SER A 107 3.41 6.77 11.81
N TRP A 108 3.90 6.71 10.56
CA TRP A 108 3.79 5.53 9.72
C TRP A 108 4.87 5.44 8.64
N VAL A 109 5.02 4.23 8.13
CA VAL A 109 5.68 3.91 6.88
C VAL A 109 4.66 3.22 6.00
N TRP A 110 4.56 3.65 4.75
CA TRP A 110 3.82 2.94 3.71
C TRP A 110 4.76 2.66 2.54
N LEU A 111 4.70 1.45 2.00
CA LEU A 111 5.53 1.01 0.88
C LEU A 111 4.71 0.12 -0.05
N GLN A 112 4.83 0.36 -1.35
CA GLN A 112 4.14 -0.42 -2.36
C GLN A 112 4.97 -0.52 -3.65
N SER A 113 4.97 -1.67 -4.32
CA SER A 113 5.43 -1.77 -5.71
C SER A 113 4.84 -2.98 -6.42
N ASN A 114 4.45 -2.78 -7.69
CA ASN A 114 4.11 -3.85 -8.65
C ASN A 114 5.18 -3.99 -9.75
N HIS A 115 6.35 -3.38 -9.64
CA HIS A 115 7.28 -3.23 -10.78
C HIS A 115 8.62 -3.91 -10.52
N PHE A 116 8.60 -5.24 -10.48
CA PHE A 116 9.78 -6.09 -10.40
C PHE A 116 10.17 -6.61 -11.79
N GLU A 117 11.43 -7.05 -11.94
CA GLU A 117 11.90 -7.70 -13.16
C GLU A 117 11.20 -9.05 -13.42
N GLU A 118 10.90 -9.79 -12.34
CA GLU A 118 10.07 -10.99 -12.42
C GLU A 118 8.59 -10.60 -12.45
N SER A 119 7.81 -11.21 -13.35
CA SER A 119 6.36 -11.01 -13.42
C SER A 119 5.65 -11.60 -12.19
N ASP A 120 4.42 -11.17 -11.95
CA ASP A 120 3.56 -11.69 -10.87
C ASP A 120 4.19 -11.56 -9.48
N VAL A 121 4.95 -10.46 -9.30
CA VAL A 121 5.48 -10.02 -8.03
C VAL A 121 4.92 -8.65 -7.69
N SER A 122 4.34 -8.54 -6.49
CA SER A 122 3.88 -7.26 -5.92
C SER A 122 4.16 -7.26 -4.44
N VAL A 123 4.52 -6.12 -3.88
CA VAL A 123 4.73 -5.94 -2.45
C VAL A 123 3.92 -4.76 -1.95
N PHE A 124 3.39 -4.91 -0.75
CA PHE A 124 2.81 -3.84 0.03
C PHE A 124 3.26 -4.03 1.47
N ALA A 125 3.58 -2.95 2.16
CA ALA A 125 3.85 -2.95 3.59
C ALA A 125 3.44 -1.62 4.21
N SER A 126 2.81 -1.71 5.39
CA SER A 126 2.48 -0.58 6.25
C SER A 126 2.94 -0.89 7.67
N ILE A 127 3.60 0.07 8.31
CA ILE A 127 3.99 0.03 9.73
C ILE A 127 3.49 1.33 10.34
N ALA A 128 2.63 1.28 11.33
CA ALA A 128 1.99 2.47 11.87
C ALA A 128 1.85 2.43 13.39
N LYS A 129 1.85 3.61 14.00
CA LYS A 129 1.53 3.78 15.41
C LYS A 129 0.02 3.79 15.59
N ILE A 130 -0.54 2.74 16.17
CA ILE A 130 -1.99 2.57 16.32
C ILE A 130 -2.42 2.90 17.76
N PRO A 131 -3.37 3.83 17.97
CA PRO A 131 -3.98 4.06 19.27
C PRO A 131 -4.91 2.90 19.61
N PHE A 132 -4.81 2.41 20.83
CA PHE A 132 -5.64 1.31 21.32
C PHE A 132 -5.90 1.45 22.81
N ARG A 133 -7.17 1.69 23.17
CA ARG A 133 -7.69 1.74 24.55
C ARG A 133 -6.82 2.58 25.51
N GLY A 134 -6.52 3.83 25.12
CA GLY A 134 -5.73 4.77 25.92
C GLY A 134 -4.21 4.51 25.94
N ARG A 135 -3.74 3.53 25.16
CA ARG A 135 -2.32 3.29 24.86
C ARG A 135 -2.10 3.34 23.36
N SER A 136 -0.88 3.06 22.91
CA SER A 136 -0.56 2.90 21.50
C SER A 136 0.45 1.77 21.30
N PHE A 137 0.38 1.10 20.14
CA PHE A 137 1.33 0.06 19.75
C PHE A 137 1.77 0.23 18.31
N THR A 138 2.92 -0.31 17.95
CA THR A 138 3.37 -0.34 16.54
C THR A 138 2.74 -1.54 15.85
N GLY A 139 1.74 -1.28 15.01
CA GLY A 139 1.13 -2.26 14.13
C GLY A 139 1.92 -2.40 12.83
N HIS A 140 1.83 -3.56 12.21
CA HIS A 140 2.36 -3.79 10.87
C HIS A 140 1.46 -4.72 10.07
N ILE A 141 1.39 -4.48 8.77
CA ILE A 141 0.71 -5.30 7.78
C ILE A 141 1.57 -5.31 6.51
N ALA A 142 1.84 -6.48 5.95
CA ALA A 142 2.49 -6.59 4.66
C ALA A 142 1.95 -7.77 3.87
N GLY A 143 1.97 -7.62 2.55
CA GLY A 143 1.70 -8.67 1.59
C GLY A 143 2.88 -8.81 0.62
N LEU A 144 3.16 -10.05 0.22
CA LEU A 144 3.94 -10.35 -0.97
C LEU A 144 3.07 -11.22 -1.87
N TYR A 145 2.66 -10.68 -3.02
CA TYR A 145 2.13 -11.49 -4.10
C TYR A 145 3.32 -12.05 -4.87
N TYR A 146 3.41 -13.38 -4.96
CA TYR A 146 4.45 -14.07 -5.69
C TYR A 146 3.86 -15.32 -6.34
N LYS A 147 3.89 -15.37 -7.68
CA LYS A 147 3.46 -16.52 -8.50
C LYS A 147 2.07 -17.04 -8.12
N GLY A 148 1.08 -16.16 -8.16
CA GLY A 148 -0.33 -16.52 -7.93
C GLY A 148 -0.73 -16.66 -6.46
N ARG A 149 0.16 -16.33 -5.50
CA ARG A 149 -0.14 -16.43 -4.07
C ARG A 149 0.25 -15.17 -3.30
N VAL A 150 -0.67 -14.67 -2.48
CA VAL A 150 -0.41 -13.61 -1.51
C VAL A 150 0.04 -14.22 -0.17
N TYR A 151 1.26 -13.90 0.24
CA TYR A 151 1.83 -14.20 1.55
C TYR A 151 1.63 -13.01 2.47
N ARG A 152 0.91 -13.20 3.58
CA ARG A 152 0.50 -12.13 4.49
C ARG A 152 1.32 -12.17 5.77
N PHE A 153 1.76 -11.00 6.22
CA PHE A 153 2.45 -10.80 7.48
C PHE A 153 1.80 -9.65 8.21
N ALA A 154 1.04 -9.92 9.26
CA ALA A 154 0.41 -8.85 10.03
C ALA A 154 0.49 -9.12 11.54
N THR A 155 0.35 -8.04 12.31
CA THR A 155 0.32 -8.14 13.77
C THR A 155 -0.78 -9.11 14.24
N TYR A 156 -1.94 -9.10 13.59
CA TYR A 156 -3.05 -10.00 13.92
C TYR A 156 -2.85 -11.45 13.47
N THR A 157 -1.91 -11.74 12.56
CA THR A 157 -1.56 -13.13 12.18
C THR A 157 -0.47 -13.72 13.07
N GLY A 158 0.02 -12.96 14.06
CA GLY A 158 1.15 -13.35 14.91
C GLY A 158 2.51 -13.24 14.22
N ALA A 159 2.59 -12.62 13.03
CA ALA A 159 3.87 -12.29 12.42
C ALA A 159 4.60 -11.27 13.28
N LYS A 160 5.94 -11.38 13.33
CA LYS A 160 6.80 -10.50 14.12
C LYS A 160 7.66 -9.66 13.20
N ILE A 161 7.75 -8.37 13.52
CA ILE A 161 8.71 -7.46 12.92
C ILE A 161 10.03 -7.48 13.68
N SER A 162 11.14 -7.38 12.97
CA SER A 162 12.50 -7.31 13.53
C SER A 162 13.43 -6.50 12.64
N GLY A 163 14.48 -5.95 13.23
CA GLY A 163 15.51 -5.20 12.50
C GLY A 163 14.98 -3.97 11.77
N LEU A 164 13.94 -3.32 12.30
CA LEU A 164 13.41 -2.06 11.79
C LEU A 164 14.49 -0.98 11.95
N ARG A 165 14.99 -0.52 10.82
CA ARG A 165 15.88 0.64 10.68
C ARG A 165 15.16 1.64 9.80
N LEU A 166 15.15 2.88 10.26
CA LEU A 166 14.42 3.93 9.59
C LEU A 166 15.17 5.25 9.71
N ASP A 167 15.30 5.94 8.59
CA ASP A 167 15.62 7.36 8.53
C ASP A 167 14.67 8.03 7.54
N GLU A 168 14.94 9.28 7.18
CA GLU A 168 14.11 10.06 6.24
C GLU A 168 14.03 9.45 4.83
N ASN A 169 15.03 8.67 4.41
CA ASN A 169 15.18 8.16 3.05
C ASN A 169 15.26 6.63 2.98
N ILE A 170 15.56 5.94 4.07
CA ILE A 170 15.73 4.49 4.10
C ILE A 170 14.77 3.88 5.10
N VAL A 171 14.10 2.82 4.67
CA VAL A 171 13.42 1.87 5.54
C VAL A 171 13.97 0.48 5.31
N SER A 172 14.26 -0.27 6.38
CA SER A 172 14.63 -1.68 6.29
C SER A 172 14.02 -2.44 7.45
N PHE A 173 13.38 -3.58 7.19
CA PHE A 173 12.85 -4.46 8.23
C PHE A 173 12.71 -5.90 7.75
N SER A 174 12.46 -6.80 8.70
CA SER A 174 12.10 -8.20 8.44
C SER A 174 10.80 -8.55 9.14
N LEU A 175 9.88 -9.19 8.42
CA LEU A 175 8.67 -9.80 8.94
C LEU A 175 8.80 -11.32 8.91
N GLU A 176 8.39 -11.99 9.98
CA GLU A 176 8.60 -13.44 10.12
C GLU A 176 7.44 -14.09 10.88
N ASP A 177 6.89 -15.17 10.33
CA ASP A 177 5.89 -16.04 10.98
C ASP A 177 6.52 -17.43 11.26
N SER A 178 5.72 -18.47 11.51
CA SER A 178 6.24 -19.82 11.76
C SER A 178 6.82 -20.53 10.53
N ARG A 179 6.52 -20.06 9.31
CA ARG A 179 6.82 -20.76 8.04
C ARG A 179 7.71 -19.94 7.11
N TYR A 180 7.60 -18.63 7.13
CA TYR A 180 8.19 -17.73 6.15
C TYR A 180 8.87 -16.52 6.81
N ARG A 181 9.78 -15.91 6.06
CA ARG A 181 10.40 -14.63 6.38
C ARG A 181 10.44 -13.75 5.14
N LEU A 182 10.00 -12.51 5.29
CA LEU A 182 10.05 -11.45 4.29
C LEU A 182 11.01 -10.37 4.79
N LYS A 183 12.01 -10.01 3.98
CA LYS A 183 12.87 -8.85 4.20
C LYS A 183 12.51 -7.79 3.17
N ILE A 184 12.41 -6.55 3.62
CA ILE A 184 12.10 -5.39 2.79
C ILE A 184 13.12 -4.30 3.12
N LYS A 185 13.69 -3.69 2.09
CA LYS A 185 14.45 -2.46 2.18
C LYS A 185 13.94 -1.48 1.13
N GLY A 186 13.40 -0.34 1.56
CA GLY A 186 12.98 0.76 0.70
C GLY A 186 14.01 1.89 0.73
N GLU A 187 14.27 2.47 -0.44
CA GLU A 187 15.01 3.72 -0.61
C GLU A 187 14.07 4.74 -1.23
N LYS A 188 13.70 5.74 -0.43
CA LYS A 188 12.82 6.84 -0.79
C LYS A 188 13.55 7.76 -1.76
N LYS A 189 12.89 8.06 -2.86
CA LYS A 189 13.29 9.11 -3.80
C LYS A 189 12.47 10.36 -3.56
N GLU A 190 12.75 11.40 -4.33
CA GLU A 190 11.92 12.59 -4.32
C GLU A 190 10.45 12.24 -4.54
N GLY A 191 9.58 12.98 -3.85
CA GLY A 191 8.16 12.73 -3.82
C GLY A 191 7.37 14.02 -3.91
N VAL A 192 6.06 13.88 -4.06
CA VAL A 192 5.13 14.99 -4.15
C VAL A 192 4.46 15.19 -2.79
N VAL A 193 4.17 16.44 -2.46
CA VAL A 193 3.43 16.78 -1.25
C VAL A 193 1.93 16.67 -1.53
N LEU A 194 1.25 15.81 -0.79
CA LEU A 194 -0.19 15.59 -0.89
C LEU A 194 -0.90 16.08 0.38
N ALA A 195 -2.14 16.54 0.21
CA ALA A 195 -3.00 16.83 1.34
C ALA A 195 -3.47 15.53 1.99
N ALA A 196 -3.52 15.48 3.32
CA ALA A 196 -3.91 14.30 4.08
C ALA A 196 -4.91 14.62 5.20
N PRO A 197 -5.78 13.66 5.58
CA PRO A 197 -6.75 13.86 6.65
C PRO A 197 -6.11 14.05 8.03
N LYS A 198 -6.58 15.05 8.75
CA LYS A 198 -6.30 15.29 10.16
C LYS A 198 -7.56 15.86 10.82
N PHE A 199 -8.12 15.09 11.76
CA PHE A 199 -9.35 15.42 12.49
C PHE A 199 -10.55 15.74 11.58
N GLY A 200 -10.70 15.00 10.48
CA GLY A 200 -11.80 15.15 9.52
C GLY A 200 -11.56 16.20 8.43
N GLU A 201 -10.47 16.95 8.48
CA GLU A 201 -10.11 17.96 7.48
C GLU A 201 -8.86 17.54 6.69
N MET A 202 -8.74 17.97 5.43
CA MET A 202 -7.54 17.76 4.60
C MET A 202 -6.45 18.80 4.93
N SER A 203 -6.09 18.92 6.21
CA SER A 203 -5.22 19.97 6.75
C SER A 203 -3.78 19.54 7.01
N SER A 204 -3.48 18.24 6.92
CA SER A 204 -2.11 17.73 7.03
C SER A 204 -1.46 17.61 5.65
N LYS A 205 -0.13 17.46 5.64
CA LYS A 205 0.67 17.24 4.43
C LYS A 205 1.51 15.97 4.59
N ILE A 206 1.56 15.17 3.55
CA ILE A 206 2.38 13.94 3.47
C ILE A 206 3.26 14.03 2.22
N THR A 207 4.45 13.42 2.27
CA THR A 207 5.32 13.34 1.10
C THR A 207 5.39 11.90 0.63
N GLU A 208 4.73 11.64 -0.49
CA GLU A 208 4.71 10.34 -1.17
C GLU A 208 5.65 10.37 -2.37
N SER A 209 6.54 9.38 -2.45
CA SER A 209 7.34 9.16 -3.65
C SER A 209 6.80 7.97 -4.41
N LEU A 210 6.55 8.15 -5.71
CA LEU A 210 6.22 7.07 -6.67
C LEU A 210 7.43 6.63 -7.51
N ALA A 211 8.61 7.21 -7.25
CA ALA A 211 9.86 6.91 -7.95
C ALA A 211 10.84 6.10 -7.09
N SER A 212 10.39 5.63 -5.93
CA SER A 212 11.24 4.94 -4.96
C SER A 212 11.61 3.53 -5.43
N VAL A 213 12.57 2.94 -4.74
CA VAL A 213 13.06 1.59 -5.01
C VAL A 213 12.84 0.72 -3.79
N VAL A 214 12.44 -0.54 -4.00
CA VAL A 214 12.33 -1.53 -2.95
C VAL A 214 13.12 -2.78 -3.29
N GLU A 215 13.88 -3.30 -2.34
CA GLU A 215 14.53 -4.61 -2.40
C GLU A 215 13.76 -5.58 -1.50
N VAL A 216 13.42 -6.74 -2.05
CA VAL A 216 12.66 -7.78 -1.35
C VAL A 216 13.45 -9.08 -1.36
N SER A 217 13.58 -9.71 -0.21
CA SER A 217 14.08 -11.09 -0.10
C SER A 217 13.09 -11.94 0.69
N PHE A 218 12.62 -13.03 0.09
CA PHE A 218 11.59 -13.89 0.66
C PHE A 218 12.10 -15.32 0.85
N TYR A 219 11.85 -15.89 2.03
CA TYR A 219 12.40 -17.17 2.45
C TYR A 219 11.34 -18.07 3.08
N ARG A 220 11.48 -19.38 2.86
CA ARG A 220 10.82 -20.44 3.63
C ARG A 220 11.75 -21.00 4.70
N LYS A 221 11.22 -21.19 5.91
CA LYS A 221 11.96 -21.82 7.00
C LYS A 221 12.05 -23.32 6.78
N LYS A 222 13.23 -23.88 7.05
CA LYS A 222 13.47 -25.32 7.09
C LYS A 222 13.89 -25.72 8.51
N ARG A 223 13.90 -27.03 8.80
CA ARG A 223 14.39 -27.56 10.09
C ARG A 223 15.80 -27.06 10.42
N LYS A 224 16.63 -26.90 9.39
CA LYS A 224 17.95 -26.27 9.46
C LYS A 224 18.02 -25.17 8.40
N GLY A 225 18.23 -23.93 8.82
CA GLY A 225 18.39 -22.78 7.94
C GLY A 225 17.10 -22.32 7.25
N ARG A 226 17.28 -21.66 6.10
CA ARG A 226 16.21 -21.06 5.30
C ARG A 226 16.48 -21.31 3.83
N GLU A 227 15.41 -21.42 3.06
CA GLU A 227 15.45 -21.51 1.61
C GLU A 227 14.95 -20.19 1.02
N LYS A 228 15.75 -19.59 0.15
CA LYS A 228 15.37 -18.39 -0.60
C LYS A 228 14.35 -18.80 -1.66
N ILE A 229 13.16 -18.22 -1.57
CA ILE A 229 12.09 -18.42 -2.57
C ILE A 229 12.21 -17.34 -3.65
N PHE A 230 12.46 -16.10 -3.24
CA PHE A 230 12.51 -14.96 -4.14
C PHE A 230 13.49 -13.90 -3.64
N GLU A 231 14.13 -13.20 -4.56
CA GLU A 231 14.91 -12.00 -4.31
C GLU A 231 14.79 -11.10 -5.53
N GLY A 232 14.44 -9.83 -5.33
CA GLY A 232 14.24 -8.92 -6.44
C GLY A 232 14.17 -7.47 -6.02
N ARG A 233 14.32 -6.60 -7.03
CA ARG A 233 14.30 -5.15 -6.89
C ARG A 233 13.09 -4.58 -7.63
N GLY A 234 12.17 -4.00 -6.88
CA GLY A 234 11.03 -3.24 -7.36
C GLY A 234 11.41 -1.79 -7.64
N LYS A 235 10.94 -1.26 -8.76
CA LYS A 235 11.04 0.16 -9.13
C LYS A 235 9.67 0.82 -9.00
N ASN A 236 9.59 2.12 -9.32
CA ASN A 236 8.36 2.91 -9.27
C ASN A 236 7.56 2.63 -8.00
N ALA A 237 8.29 2.54 -6.88
CA ALA A 237 7.69 2.17 -5.62
C ALA A 237 7.06 3.41 -5.01
N GLY A 238 5.83 3.24 -4.52
CA GLY A 238 5.24 4.10 -3.53
C GLY A 238 6.00 3.99 -2.21
N LEU A 239 6.45 5.09 -1.64
CA LEU A 239 7.09 5.11 -0.32
C LEU A 239 6.80 6.40 0.44
N GLU A 240 6.24 6.23 1.62
CA GLU A 240 6.00 7.26 2.62
C GLU A 240 6.74 6.91 3.91
N ILE A 241 7.35 7.92 4.51
CA ILE A 241 7.92 7.88 5.86
C ILE A 241 7.44 9.16 6.52
N THR A 242 6.59 9.06 7.54
CA THR A 242 5.92 10.22 8.14
C THR A 242 5.82 10.10 9.66
N GLY A 243 5.84 11.25 10.36
CA GLY A 243 5.74 11.36 11.82
C GLY A 243 7.08 11.24 12.55
N ASP A 244 7.02 11.06 13.87
CA ASP A 244 8.19 10.76 14.69
C ASP A 244 8.52 9.27 14.58
N ILE A 245 9.51 8.98 13.74
CA ILE A 245 9.96 7.64 13.42
C ILE A 245 10.44 6.83 14.65
N LYS A 246 10.82 7.51 15.74
CA LYS A 246 11.18 6.87 17.00
C LYS A 246 9.98 6.21 17.66
N GLU A 247 8.75 6.70 17.43
CA GLU A 247 7.51 6.10 17.94
C GLU A 247 7.27 4.69 17.40
N LEU A 248 7.82 4.37 16.22
CA LEU A 248 7.72 3.07 15.58
C LEU A 248 8.70 2.05 16.15
N GLY A 249 9.64 2.47 17.01
CA GLY A 249 10.67 1.61 17.60
C GLY A 249 11.81 1.26 16.65
N GLY A 250 11.99 2.06 15.59
CA GLY A 250 13.18 2.00 14.74
C GLY A 250 14.43 2.41 15.52
N LYS A 251 15.56 1.77 15.23
CA LYS A 251 16.88 2.16 15.73
C LYS A 251 17.74 2.73 14.60
#